data_AF-A0A4Q3VP32-F1
#
_entry.id   AF-A0A4Q3VP32-F1
#
_cell.length_a   1.000
_cell.length_b   1.000
_cell.length_c   1.000
_cell.angle_alpha   90.00
_cell.angle_beta   90.00
_cell.angle_gamma   90.00
#
_symmetry.space_group_name_H-M   'P 1'
#
loop_
_entity.id
_entity.type
_entity.pdbx_description
1 polymer ?
#
loop_
_entity_poly.entity_id
_entity_poly.type
_entity_poly.pdbx_seq_one_letter_code
_entity_poly.pdbx_strand_id
1 'polypeptide(L)' 'MKPTLVILAAGMASRYGSMKQIDGFGPNGETIIDYSIYDAIKAGFGKVVFIIKEEFAENFKSIFEPKLRGK' A
#
# COMPACT_ATOMS: atom_id res chain seq x y z
N MET A 1 16.55 15.17 -6.52
CA MET A 1 15.81 14.61 -5.36
C MET A 1 14.54 13.95 -5.90
N LYS A 2 14.23 12.70 -5.53
CA LYS A 2 12.98 12.04 -5.95
C LYS A 2 11.88 12.28 -4.90
N PRO A 3 10.61 12.50 -5.29
CA PRO A 3 9.52 12.65 -4.34
C PRO A 3 9.25 11.36 -3.55
N THR A 4 8.61 11.52 -2.39
CA THR A 4 8.21 10.42 -1.50
C THR A 4 6.69 10.29 -1.50
N LEU A 5 6.18 9.08 -1.70
CA LEU A 5 4.77 8.76 -1.57
C LEU A 5 4.51 8.40 -0.12
N VAL A 6 3.57 9.10 0.52
CA VAL A 6 3.12 8.78 1.89
C VAL A 6 1.72 8.19 1.81
N ILE A 7 1.57 6.93 2.24
CA ILE A 7 0.31 6.21 2.26
C ILE A 7 -0.20 6.17 3.70
N LEU A 8 -1.30 6.87 3.97
CA LEU A 8 -1.97 6.90 5.26
C LEU A 8 -2.98 5.77 5.35
N ALA A 9 -2.59 4.67 6.00
CA ALA A 9 -3.33 3.41 6.05
C ALA A 9 -3.74 2.98 7.48
N ALA A 10 -3.64 3.88 8.47
CA ALA A 10 -3.95 3.61 9.87
C ALA A 10 -5.45 3.64 10.24
N GLY A 11 -6.34 3.95 9.28
CA GLY A 11 -7.78 4.08 9.53
C GLY A 11 -8.52 2.73 9.68
N MET A 12 -9.53 2.69 10.55
CA MET A 12 -10.45 1.54 10.64
C MET A 12 -11.41 1.54 9.44
N ALA A 13 -11.53 0.41 8.75
CA ALA A 13 -12.55 0.17 7.73
C ALA A 13 -13.94 -0.11 8.35
N SER A 14 -14.36 0.72 9.31
CA SER A 14 -15.62 0.56 10.06
C SER A 14 -16.86 0.66 9.17
N ARG A 15 -16.78 1.41 8.07
CA ARG A 15 -17.84 1.51 7.06
C ARG A 15 -18.13 0.18 6.34
N TYR A 16 -17.20 -0.78 6.38
CA TYR A 16 -17.26 -2.01 5.61
C TYR A 16 -17.11 -3.30 6.43
N GLY A 17 -16.99 -3.19 7.77
CA GLY A 17 -16.99 -4.33 8.68
C GLY A 17 -15.82 -5.31 8.56
N SER A 18 -14.81 -5.02 7.74
CA SER A 18 -13.66 -5.90 7.43
C SER A 18 -12.47 -5.10 6.91
N MET A 19 -11.27 -5.68 6.92
CA MET A 19 -10.00 -5.02 6.54
C MET A 19 -9.89 -4.82 5.01
N LYS A 20 -10.73 -3.97 4.41
CA LYS A 20 -10.81 -3.74 2.95
C LYS A 20 -9.60 -3.10 2.28
N GLN A 21 -8.50 -2.82 2.99
CA GLN A 21 -7.31 -2.22 2.37
C GLN A 21 -6.47 -3.24 1.57
N ILE A 22 -6.74 -4.53 1.76
CA ILE A 22 -6.03 -5.65 1.11
C ILE A 22 -6.91 -6.44 0.15
N ASP A 23 -8.18 -6.05 -0.02
CA ASP A 23 -9.07 -6.69 -0.99
C ASP A 23 -8.60 -6.32 -2.40
N GLY A 24 -8.34 -7.36 -3.19
CA GLY A 24 -8.07 -7.21 -4.61
C GLY A 24 -9.32 -6.69 -5.33
N PHE A 25 -9.18 -5.60 -6.07
CA PHE A 25 -10.25 -5.06 -6.93
C PHE A 25 -9.85 -5.02 -8.40
N GLY A 26 -8.56 -5.18 -8.71
CA GLY A 26 -8.05 -5.28 -10.07
C GLY A 26 -8.27 -6.67 -10.70
N PRO A 27 -8.09 -6.80 -12.04
CA PRO A 27 -8.32 -8.05 -12.77
C PRO A 27 -7.49 -9.24 -12.27
N ASN A 28 -6.36 -9.00 -11.61
CA ASN A 28 -5.49 -10.04 -11.05
C ASN A 28 -5.38 -9.95 -9.52
N GLY A 29 -6.34 -9.29 -8.86
CA GLY A 29 -6.35 -9.14 -7.40
C GLY A 29 -5.47 -7.99 -6.88
N GLU A 30 -5.13 -7.01 -7.73
CA GLU A 30 -4.42 -5.81 -7.30
C GLU A 30 -5.26 -5.00 -6.31
N THR A 31 -4.61 -4.48 -5.28
CA THR A 31 -5.19 -3.55 -4.29
C THR A 31 -5.09 -2.11 -4.79
N ILE A 32 -5.86 -1.19 -4.20
CA ILE A 32 -5.79 0.24 -4.56
C ILE A 32 -4.40 0.83 -4.27
N ILE A 33 -3.72 0.26 -3.28
CA ILE A 33 -2.35 0.63 -2.92
C ILE A 33 -1.38 0.22 -4.03
N ASP A 34 -1.56 -0.94 -4.66
CA ASP A 34 -0.70 -1.40 -5.76
C ASP A 34 -0.72 -0.42 -6.94
N TYR A 35 -1.91 0.05 -7.34
CA TYR A 35 -2.05 1.07 -8.40
C TYR A 35 -1.42 2.40 -8.00
N SER A 36 -1.63 2.84 -6.76
CA SER A 36 -1.05 4.09 -6.26
C SER A 36 0.48 4.08 -6.29
N ILE A 37 1.09 2.94 -5.95
CA ILE A 37 2.55 2.76 -6.02
C ILE A 37 3.03 2.67 -7.47
N TYR A 38 2.32 1.94 -8.33
CA TYR A 38 2.63 1.85 -9.75
C TYR A 38 2.69 3.23 -10.42
N ASP A 39 1.68 4.06 -10.17
CA ASP A 39 1.61 5.42 -10.71
C ASP A 39 2.71 6.32 -10.13
N ALA A 40 3.00 6.19 -8.82
CA ALA A 40 4.09 6.93 -8.20
C ALA A 40 5.46 6.56 -8.79
N ILE A 41 5.73 5.27 -9.03
CA ILE A 41 6.96 4.83 -9.69
C ILE A 41 7.07 5.45 -11.09
N LYS A 42 5.98 5.43 -11.88
CA LYS A 42 5.96 6.05 -13.21
C LYS A 42 6.13 7.57 -13.17
N ALA A 43 5.63 8.22 -12.12
CA ALA A 43 5.79 9.64 -11.89
C ALA A 43 7.18 10.02 -11.32
N GLY A 44 8.08 9.05 -11.11
CA GLY A 44 9.46 9.28 -10.68
C GLY A 44 9.68 9.35 -9.18
N PHE A 45 8.71 8.88 -8.37
CA PHE A 45 8.89 8.73 -6.92
C PHE A 45 9.97 7.70 -6.62
N GLY A 46 10.75 7.96 -5.57
CA GLY A 46 11.90 7.12 -5.21
C GLY A 46 11.78 6.47 -3.84
N LYS A 47 10.69 6.75 -3.12
CA LYS A 47 10.45 6.24 -1.77
C LYS A 47 8.95 6.14 -1.52
N VAL A 48 8.55 5.08 -0.84
CA VAL A 48 7.19 4.89 -0.32
C VAL A 48 7.28 4.78 1.19
N VAL A 49 6.42 5.49 1.91
CA VAL A 49 6.30 5.47 3.38
C VAL A 49 4.87 5.15 3.74
N PHE A 50 4.69 4.11 4.56
CA PHE A 50 3.38 3.73 5.08
C PHE A 50 3.22 4.23 6.51
N ILE A 51 2.08 4.87 6.79
CA ILE A 51 1.65 5.20 8.16
C ILE A 51 0.48 4.29 8.48
N ILE A 52 0.74 3.28 9.30
CA ILE A 52 -0.19 2.22 9.70
C ILE A 52 -0.23 2.11 11.21
N LYS A 53 -1.26 1.44 11.74
CA LYS A 53 -1.25 1.05 13.15
C LYS A 53 -0.22 -0.06 13.37
N GLU A 54 0.42 -0.04 14.53
CA GLU A 54 1.46 -1.00 14.91
C GLU A 54 0.98 -2.45 14.81
N GLU A 55 -0.25 -2.73 15.24
CA GLU A 55 -0.88 -4.07 15.16
C GLU A 55 -0.98 -4.64 13.74
N PHE A 56 -0.90 -3.80 12.70
CA PHE A 56 -0.95 -4.22 11.30
C PHE A 56 0.42 -4.27 10.63
N ALA A 57 1.50 -3.93 11.33
CA ALA A 57 2.84 -3.81 10.74
C ALA A 57 3.30 -5.10 10.04
N GLU A 58 3.17 -6.24 10.72
CA GLU A 58 3.63 -7.52 10.17
C GLU A 58 2.78 -7.99 8.97
N ASN A 59 1.46 -7.79 9.03
CA ASN A 59 0.59 -8.06 7.89
C ASN A 59 0.97 -7.19 6.68
N PHE A 60 1.19 -5.89 6.87
CA PHE A 60 1.61 -5.00 5.81
C PHE A 60 2.95 -5.40 5.19
N LYS A 61 3.96 -5.72 6.03
CA LYS A 61 5.25 -6.20 5.53
C LYS A 61 5.09 -7.46 4.68
N SER A 62 4.35 -8.46 5.18
CA SER A 62 4.17 -9.73 4.48
C SER A 62 3.54 -9.58 3.07
N ILE A 63 2.69 -8.57 2.88
CA ILE A 63 2.00 -8.31 1.60
C ILE A 63 2.85 -7.46 0.66
N PHE A 64 3.43 -6.36 1.17
CA PHE A 64 4.08 -5.36 0.30
C PHE A 64 5.57 -5.57 0.10
N GLU A 65 6.28 -6.16 1.06
CA GLU A 65 7.73 -6.39 0.93
C GLU A 65 8.07 -7.29 -0.29
N PRO A 66 7.38 -8.41 -0.56
CA PRO A 66 7.64 -9.22 -1.74
C PRO A 66 7.34 -8.47 -3.06
N LYS A 67 6.33 -7.60 -3.05
CA LYS A 67 5.87 -6.84 -4.23
C LYS A 67 6.84 -5.70 -4.60
N LEU A 68 7.47 -5.09 -3.60
CA LEU A 68 8.33 -3.90 -3.77
C LEU A 68 9.83 -4.25 -3.84
N ARG A 69 10.20 -5.52 -3.62
CA ARG A 69 11.59 -5.95 -3.66
C ARG A 69 12.23 -5.66 -5.02
N GLY A 70 13.25 -4.80 -5.03
CA GLY A 70 14.02 -4.44 -6.23
C GLY A 70 13.33 -3.42 -7.14
N LYS A 71 12.26 -2.76 -6.68
CA LYS A 71 11.65 -1.59 -7.31
C LYS A 71 12.22 -0.31 -6.73
#